data_AF-A0A851DX09-F1
#
_entry.id   AF-A0A851DX09-F1
#
_cell.length_a   1.000
_cell.length_b   1.000
_cell.length_c   1.000
_cell.angle_alpha   90.00
_cell.angle_beta   90.00
_cell.angle_gamma   90.00
#
_symmetry.space_group_name_H-M   'P 1'
#
loop_
_entity.id
_entity.type
_entity.pdbx_description
1 polymer ?
#
loop_
_entity_poly.entity_id
_entity_poly.type
_entity_poly.pdbx_seq_one_letter_code
_entity_poly.pdbx_strand_id
1 'polypeptide(L)' 'AWPCPRVPPVSPRCPSYVEGIVALFYAEDGDVAEDEELQDWVGEIFTYGVLGNEKTGRGHGGG' A
#
# COMPACT_ATOMS: atom_id res chain seq x y z
N ALA A 1 12.10 -14.78 24.86
CA ALA A 1 11.69 -14.97 23.46
C ALA A 1 10.85 -16.23 23.39
N TRP A 2 9.62 -16.14 22.85
CA TRP A 2 8.73 -17.29 22.72
C TRP A 2 9.27 -18.22 21.62
N PRO A 3 9.32 -19.56 21.83
CA PRO A 3 9.88 -20.46 20.84
C PRO A 3 8.92 -20.66 19.67
N CYS A 4 9.38 -20.40 18.44
CA CYS A 4 8.60 -20.63 17.22
C CYS A 4 8.42 -22.16 17.00
N PRO A 5 7.18 -22.66 16.85
CA PRO A 5 6.94 -24.04 16.46
C PRO A 5 7.32 -24.28 14.99
N ARG A 6 7.84 -25.49 14.71
CA ARG A 6 8.32 -25.96 13.40
C ARG A 6 7.32 -25.65 12.28
N VAL A 7 7.78 -24.96 11.24
CA VAL A 7 6.99 -24.59 10.06
C VAL A 7 6.91 -25.75 9.04
N PRO A 8 5.73 -26.09 8.49
CA PRO A 8 5.55 -27.01 7.36
C PRO A 8 6.08 -26.42 6.03
N PRO A 9 6.26 -27.22 4.95
CA PRO A 9 7.07 -26.88 3.76
C PRO A 9 6.48 -25.82 2.81
N VAL A 10 5.37 -25.19 3.18
CA VAL A 10 4.92 -23.94 2.55
C VAL A 10 4.87 -22.89 3.64
N SER A 11 5.96 -22.13 3.77
CA SER A 11 5.95 -20.97 4.66
C SER A 11 4.81 -20.05 4.20
N PRO A 12 3.77 -19.78 5.01
CA PRO A 12 2.92 -18.64 4.74
C PRO A 12 3.86 -17.45 4.69
N ARG A 13 3.88 -16.75 3.54
CA ARG A 13 4.72 -15.56 3.40
C ARG A 13 4.33 -14.64 4.55
N CYS A 14 5.28 -14.33 5.43
CA CYS A 14 5.03 -13.31 6.44
C CYS A 14 4.65 -12.03 5.68
N PRO A 15 3.53 -11.39 6.06
CA PRO A 15 3.14 -10.14 5.42
C PRO A 15 4.31 -9.15 5.51
N SER A 16 4.44 -8.32 4.48
CA SER A 16 5.41 -7.22 4.55
C SER A 16 5.11 -6.34 5.77
N TYR A 17 6.08 -5.59 6.26
CA TYR A 17 5.84 -4.71 7.42
C TYR A 17 4.63 -3.79 7.19
N VAL A 18 4.50 -3.20 6.00
CA VAL A 18 3.37 -2.34 5.64
C VAL A 18 2.06 -3.11 5.62
N GLU A 19 2.03 -4.27 4.96
CA GLU A 19 0.84 -5.15 4.91
C GLU A 19 0.39 -5.56 6.32
N GLY A 20 1.34 -5.91 7.20
CA GLY A 20 1.06 -6.25 8.59
C GLY A 20 0.52 -5.07 9.40
N ILE A 21 1.00 -3.84 9.13
CA ILE A 21 0.46 -2.63 9.78
C ILE A 21 -0.94 -2.32 9.24
N VAL A 22 -1.14 -2.31 7.92
CA VAL A 22 -2.44 -2.00 7.30
C VAL A 22 -3.53 -2.93 7.82
N ALA A 23 -3.24 -4.24 7.92
CA ALA A 23 -4.16 -5.24 8.43
C ALA A 23 -4.53 -5.07 9.92
N LEU A 24 -3.84 -4.22 10.68
CA LEU A 24 -4.22 -3.90 12.07
C LEU A 24 -5.27 -2.77 12.15
N PHE A 25 -5.37 -1.93 11.12
CA PHE A 25 -6.22 -0.75 11.12
C PHE A 25 -7.40 -0.87 10.14
N TYR A 26 -7.24 -1.64 9.07
CA TYR A 26 -8.26 -1.84 8.04
C TYR A 26 -8.52 -3.35 7.87
N ALA A 27 -9.76 -3.76 8.07
CA ALA A 27 -10.15 -5.16 8.00
C ALA A 27 -10.47 -5.60 6.56
N GLU A 28 -10.97 -4.67 5.75
CA GLU A 28 -11.27 -4.87 4.34
C GLU A 28 -10.94 -3.64 3.48
N ASP A 29 -10.89 -3.83 2.16
CA ASP A 29 -10.60 -2.76 1.20
C ASP A 29 -11.60 -1.59 1.30
N GLY A 30 -12.84 -1.87 1.71
CA GLY A 30 -13.86 -0.85 1.95
C GLY A 30 -13.47 0.13 3.05
N ASP A 31 -12.83 -0.33 4.13
CA ASP A 31 -12.38 0.54 5.21
C ASP A 31 -11.30 1.54 4.73
N VAL A 32 -10.46 1.10 3.78
CA VAL A 32 -9.43 1.95 3.16
C VAL A 32 -10.05 2.96 2.20
N ALA A 33 -11.10 2.54 1.46
CA ALA A 33 -11.78 3.38 0.47
C ALA A 33 -12.59 4.52 1.11
N GLU A 34 -13.20 4.25 2.27
CA GLU A 34 -14.06 5.20 2.99
C GLU A 34 -13.26 6.15 3.91
N ASP A 35 -11.94 5.97 4.06
CA ASP A 35 -11.09 6.84 4.87
C ASP A 35 -10.79 8.15 4.11
N GLU A 36 -11.60 9.18 4.37
CA GLU A 36 -11.49 10.50 3.74
C GLU A 36 -10.11 11.15 3.95
N GLU A 37 -9.50 11.01 5.13
CA GLU A 37 -8.18 11.60 5.42
C GLU A 37 -7.08 10.91 4.60
N LEU A 38 -7.14 9.58 4.49
CA LEU A 38 -6.22 8.82 3.65
C LEU A 38 -6.39 9.16 2.17
N GLN A 39 -7.61 9.26 1.67
CA GLN A 39 -7.87 9.62 0.27
C GLN A 39 -7.40 11.05 -0.05
N ASP A 40 -7.63 12.01 0.86
CA ASP A 40 -7.13 13.38 0.72
C ASP A 40 -5.59 13.41 0.67
N TRP A 41 -4.92 12.68 1.56
CA TRP A 41 -3.45 12.57 1.55
C TRP A 41 -2.91 11.97 0.24
N VAL A 42 -3.56 10.92 -0.29
CA VAL A 42 -3.23 10.37 -1.60
C VAL A 42 -3.44 11.40 -2.70
N GLY A 43 -4.55 12.16 -2.64
CA GLY A 43 -4.85 13.25 -3.56
C GLY A 43 -3.80 14.36 -3.56
N GLU A 44 -3.28 14.73 -2.40
CA GLU A 44 -2.19 15.70 -2.25
C GLU A 44 -0.90 15.21 -2.89
N ILE A 45 -0.56 13.93 -2.74
CA ILE A 45 0.62 13.33 -3.39
C ILE A 45 0.51 13.45 -4.91
N PHE A 46 -0.64 13.11 -5.48
CA PHE A 46 -0.83 13.21 -6.93
C PHE A 46 -0.78 14.66 -7.41
N THR A 47 -1.44 15.57 -6.69
CA THR A 47 -1.58 16.97 -7.09
C THR A 47 -0.28 17.74 -6.94
N TYR A 48 0.42 17.58 -5.82
CA TYR A 48 1.59 18.39 -5.48
C TYR A 48 2.91 17.63 -5.65
N GLY A 49 2.91 16.32 -5.38
CA GLY A 49 4.11 15.48 -5.48
C GLY A 49 4.41 14.97 -6.89
N VAL A 50 3.38 14.59 -7.66
CA VAL A 50 3.54 13.99 -8.99
C VAL A 50 3.29 15.00 -10.12
N LEU A 51 2.17 15.72 -10.10
CA LEU A 51 1.83 16.71 -11.14
C LEU A 51 2.65 18.00 -11.05
N GLY A 52 3.29 18.27 -9.90
CA GLY A 52 4.34 19.30 -9.78
C GLY A 52 5.67 18.93 -10.44
N ASN A 53 5.77 17.73 -11.02
CA ASN A 53 6.97 17.19 -11.64
C ASN A 53 6.60 16.71 -13.06
N GLU A 54 6.64 17.59 -14.07
CA GLU A 54 6.23 17.39 -15.49
C GLU A 54 6.91 16.21 -16.23
N LYS A 55 7.63 15.31 -15.54
CA LYS A 55 8.38 14.18 -16.11
C LYS A 55 8.13 12.83 -15.47
N THR A 56 7.02 12.63 -14.75
CA THR A 56 6.64 11.28 -14.30
C THR A 56 5.71 10.60 -15.31
N GLY A 57 6.32 9.81 -16.20
CA GLY A 57 5.84 8.48 -16.57
C GLY A 57 4.47 8.33 -17.24
N ARG A 58 4.17 9.07 -18.32
CA ARG A 58 3.19 8.59 -19.32
C ARG A 58 3.96 8.02 -20.51
N GLY A 59 3.95 6.70 -20.65
CA GLY A 59 4.50 6.03 -21.82
C GLY A 59 3.89 6.59 -23.10
N HIS A 60 4.69 7.25 -23.93
CA HIS A 60 4.36 7.51 -25.32
C HIS A 60 4.49 6.21 -26.09
N GLY A 61 3.38 5.50 -26.24
CA GLY A 61 3.12 4.64 -27.38
C GLY A 61 2.08 5.31 -28.28
N GLY A 62 2.42 5.50 -29.56
CA GLY A 62 1.45 5.84 -30.62
C GLY A 62 1.82 7.07 -31.43
N GLY A 63 2.46 6.86 -32.58
CA GLY A 63 2.81 7.85 -33.59
C GLY A 63 3.78 7.25 -34.60
#